data_AF-A0A8J6STP3-F1
#
_entry.id   AF-A0A8J6STP3-F1
#
_cell.length_a   1.000
_cell.length_b   1.000
_cell.length_c   1.000
_cell.angle_alpha   90.00
_cell.angle_beta   90.00
_cell.angle_gamma   90.00
#
_symmetry.space_group_name_H-M   'P 1'
#
loop_
_entity.id
_entity.type
_entity.pdbx_description
1 polymer ?
#
loop_
_entity_poly.entity_id
_entity_poly.type
_entity_poly.pdbx_seq_one_letter_code
_entity_poly.pdbx_strand_id
1 'polypeptide(L)'
;MVTTLDDTKRMAIAQKLADMRAIQNLLISTEQKLISAAPAQDVRERLQNMLSDDQKNLGVLETVLVQYGIQSEPHDTMKKFVEQAEQMMSGSELSFYQKLVQHELLKHGQVMSGIVVHKAAQVVGADIEVAIGPLNTVNFENRAHQEQLKGLLELVGVRELTGKDADQGLWARVQDAVAALSGVAGSVLTQNTDKQDMNIQTLIRLDHNKVNTLFTEVGATKDPQKLQEYFGQIYKDLSAHAIAEEQVVYPKVRPFYGEGDTQELFDEQAEMKQMLDEIKSMSPADADAFRSKIKQLMDAVGDHIRQEESTMFAAIDKNCTDEQKEQMATEFKAAKAKIQEEMAASMK
;
A
#
# COMPACT_ATOMS: atom_id res chain seq x y z
N MET A 1 8.16 -42.51 -9.03
CA MET A 1 9.31 -41.75 -8.48
C MET A 1 9.01 -41.46 -7.02
N VAL A 2 9.99 -41.60 -6.12
CA VAL A 2 9.85 -41.12 -4.75
C VAL A 2 10.01 -39.60 -4.81
N THR A 3 8.95 -38.85 -4.53
CA THR A 3 8.96 -37.39 -4.48
C THR A 3 9.84 -36.94 -3.31
N THR A 4 10.76 -36.00 -3.55
CA THR A 4 11.59 -35.45 -2.48
C THR A 4 10.81 -34.41 -1.65
N LEU A 5 11.32 -34.07 -0.47
CA LEU A 5 10.75 -33.02 0.37
C LEU A 5 10.75 -31.67 -0.37
N ASP A 6 11.79 -31.39 -1.14
CA ASP A 6 11.90 -30.13 -1.90
C ASP A 6 10.97 -30.10 -3.11
N ASP A 7 10.74 -31.23 -3.79
CA ASP A 7 9.70 -31.34 -4.83
C ASP A 7 8.31 -31.03 -4.26
N THR A 8 8.04 -31.49 -3.04
CA THR A 8 6.75 -31.24 -2.36
C THR A 8 6.56 -29.76 -2.03
N LYS A 9 7.60 -29.09 -1.51
CA LYS A 9 7.56 -27.64 -1.24
C LYS A 9 7.40 -26.83 -2.52
N ARG A 10 8.13 -27.19 -3.57
CA ARG A 10 8.05 -26.52 -4.88
C ARG A 10 6.66 -26.68 -5.50
N MET A 11 6.05 -27.86 -5.38
CA MET A 11 4.67 -28.08 -5.82
C MET A 11 3.66 -27.26 -5.02
N ALA A 12 3.86 -27.13 -3.71
CA ALA A 12 2.99 -26.31 -2.86
C ALA A 12 3.01 -24.83 -3.23
N ILE A 13 4.19 -24.28 -3.56
CA ILE A 13 4.32 -22.90 -4.07
C ILE A 13 3.64 -22.76 -5.44
N ALA A 14 3.82 -23.72 -6.36
CA ALA A 14 3.12 -23.70 -7.66
C ALA A 14 1.59 -23.68 -7.49
N GLN A 15 1.05 -24.53 -6.62
CA GLN A 15 -0.38 -24.59 -6.34
C GLN A 15 -0.88 -23.26 -5.73
N LYS A 16 -0.08 -22.65 -4.84
CA LYS A 16 -0.43 -21.34 -4.24
C LYS A 16 -0.38 -20.20 -5.27
N LEU A 17 0.56 -20.22 -6.21
CA LEU A 17 0.58 -19.28 -7.34
C LEU A 17 -0.65 -19.46 -8.25
N ALA A 18 -1.09 -20.70 -8.48
CA ALA A 18 -2.30 -20.98 -9.23
C ALA A 18 -3.56 -20.47 -8.52
N ASP A 19 -3.64 -20.62 -7.19
CA ASP A 19 -4.69 -20.01 -6.36
C ASP A 19 -4.69 -18.49 -6.50
N MET A 20 -3.52 -17.84 -6.42
CA MET A 20 -3.40 -16.39 -6.57
C MET A 20 -3.90 -15.93 -7.95
N ARG A 21 -3.59 -16.65 -9.02
CA ARG A 21 -4.14 -16.37 -10.36
C ARG A 21 -5.68 -16.49 -10.38
N ALA A 22 -6.25 -17.49 -9.70
CA ALA A 22 -7.70 -17.65 -9.61
C ALA A 22 -8.36 -16.49 -8.87
N ILE A 23 -7.77 -16.06 -7.74
CA ILE A 23 -8.22 -14.87 -7.00
C ILE A 23 -8.04 -13.59 -7.83
N GLN A 24 -6.96 -13.45 -8.59
CA GLN A 24 -6.76 -12.28 -9.46
C GLN A 24 -7.88 -12.14 -10.51
N ASN A 25 -8.30 -13.25 -11.12
CA ASN A 25 -9.42 -13.25 -12.04
C ASN A 25 -10.74 -12.89 -11.34
N LEU A 26 -10.95 -13.40 -10.12
CA LEU A 26 -12.11 -13.03 -9.31
C LEU A 26 -12.10 -11.54 -8.97
N LEU A 27 -10.96 -10.97 -8.55
CA LEU A 27 -10.82 -9.54 -8.27
C LEU A 27 -11.26 -8.69 -9.47
N ILE A 28 -10.69 -8.95 -10.65
CA ILE A 28 -11.05 -8.30 -11.92
C ILE A 28 -12.57 -8.40 -12.18
N SER A 29 -13.13 -9.60 -12.03
CA SER A 29 -14.55 -9.84 -12.26
C SER A 29 -15.43 -9.08 -11.25
N THR A 30 -15.01 -8.98 -9.99
CA THR A 30 -15.73 -8.23 -8.95
C THR A 30 -15.62 -6.72 -9.14
N GLU A 31 -14.46 -6.20 -9.55
CA GLU A 31 -14.25 -4.78 -9.86
C GLU A 31 -15.17 -4.34 -10.99
N GLN A 32 -15.29 -5.12 -12.07
CA GLN A 32 -16.21 -4.82 -13.18
C GLN A 32 -17.67 -4.71 -12.72
N LYS A 33 -18.10 -5.60 -11.82
CA LYS A 33 -19.44 -5.56 -11.22
C LYS A 33 -19.63 -4.34 -10.32
N LEU A 34 -18.64 -4.03 -9.49
CA LEU A 34 -18.65 -2.85 -8.61
C LEU A 34 -18.66 -1.56 -9.42
N ILE A 35 -17.86 -1.43 -10.46
CA ILE A 35 -17.84 -0.26 -11.37
C ILE A 35 -19.22 -0.03 -11.99
N SER A 36 -19.86 -1.11 -12.44
CA SER A 36 -21.19 -1.07 -13.05
C SER A 36 -22.28 -0.66 -12.04
N ALA A 37 -22.14 -1.08 -10.78
CA ALA A 37 -23.07 -0.79 -9.70
C ALA A 37 -22.73 0.50 -8.91
N ALA A 38 -21.59 1.14 -9.19
CA ALA A 38 -21.08 2.24 -8.38
C ALA A 38 -22.05 3.44 -8.39
N PRO A 39 -22.46 3.93 -7.20
CA PRO A 39 -23.49 4.96 -7.06
C PRO A 39 -22.97 6.36 -7.41
N ALA A 40 -21.65 6.57 -7.35
CA ALA A 40 -21.01 7.86 -7.51
C ALA A 40 -19.79 7.76 -8.43
N GLN A 41 -19.51 8.86 -9.14
CA GLN A 41 -18.46 8.91 -10.16
C GLN A 41 -17.05 8.80 -9.58
N ASP A 42 -16.81 9.40 -8.42
CA ASP A 42 -15.54 9.32 -7.67
C ASP A 42 -15.21 7.87 -7.28
N VAL A 43 -16.20 7.11 -6.81
CA VAL A 43 -16.05 5.69 -6.48
C VAL A 43 -15.76 4.88 -7.75
N ARG A 44 -16.48 5.17 -8.83
CA ARG A 44 -16.30 4.48 -10.12
C ARG A 44 -14.88 4.68 -10.69
N GLU A 45 -14.39 5.92 -10.68
CA GLU A 45 -13.06 6.25 -11.21
C GLU A 45 -11.94 5.54 -10.43
N ARG A 46 -12.05 5.45 -9.10
CA ARG A 46 -11.08 4.69 -8.28
C ARG A 46 -11.07 3.20 -8.59
N LEU A 47 -12.25 2.59 -8.68
CA LEU A 47 -12.37 1.17 -9.03
C LEU A 47 -11.88 0.89 -10.46
N GLN A 48 -12.03 1.84 -11.40
CA GLN A 48 -11.49 1.71 -12.76
C GLN A 48 -9.96 1.73 -12.77
N ASN A 49 -9.34 2.55 -11.94
CA ASN A 49 -7.88 2.57 -11.80
C ASN A 49 -7.37 1.24 -11.22
N MET A 50 -8.00 0.74 -10.15
CA MET A 50 -7.68 -0.59 -9.60
C MET A 50 -7.81 -1.68 -10.66
N LEU A 51 -8.94 -1.73 -11.38
CA LEU A 51 -9.18 -2.71 -12.44
C LEU A 51 -8.08 -2.70 -13.51
N SER A 52 -7.62 -1.52 -13.92
CA SER A 52 -6.52 -1.39 -14.89
C SER A 52 -5.23 -2.02 -14.37
N ASP A 53 -4.90 -1.78 -13.11
CA ASP A 53 -3.70 -2.34 -12.46
C ASP A 53 -3.86 -3.85 -12.26
N ASP A 54 -5.01 -4.32 -11.81
CA ASP A 54 -5.31 -5.74 -11.63
C ASP A 54 -5.27 -6.54 -12.93
N GLN A 55 -5.67 -5.94 -14.05
CA GLN A 55 -5.50 -6.54 -15.38
C GLN A 55 -4.04 -6.70 -15.78
N LYS A 56 -3.17 -5.73 -15.45
CA LYS A 56 -1.71 -5.86 -15.65
C LYS A 56 -1.12 -6.90 -14.71
N ASN A 57 -1.54 -6.92 -13.46
CA ASN A 57 -1.10 -7.88 -12.45
C ASN A 57 -1.41 -9.33 -12.83
N LEU A 58 -2.52 -9.57 -13.53
CA LEU A 58 -2.79 -10.89 -14.09
C LEU A 58 -1.69 -11.33 -15.08
N GLY A 59 -1.25 -10.44 -15.98
CA GLY A 59 -0.15 -10.74 -16.91
C GLY A 59 1.20 -10.96 -16.20
N VAL A 60 1.46 -10.22 -15.12
CA VAL A 60 2.65 -10.45 -14.28
C VAL A 60 2.58 -11.82 -13.59
N LEU A 61 1.43 -12.18 -13.01
CA LEU A 61 1.21 -13.49 -12.40
C LEU A 61 1.36 -14.65 -13.39
N GLU A 62 0.85 -14.48 -14.62
CA GLU A 62 1.05 -15.47 -15.70
C GLU A 62 2.52 -15.63 -16.06
N THR A 63 3.26 -14.52 -16.13
CA THR A 63 4.71 -14.54 -16.35
C THR A 63 5.43 -15.28 -15.23
N VAL A 64 5.09 -15.01 -13.97
CA VAL A 64 5.65 -15.72 -12.80
C VAL A 64 5.36 -17.21 -12.88
N LEU A 65 4.13 -17.62 -13.21
CA LEU A 65 3.77 -19.03 -13.35
C LEU A 65 4.59 -19.73 -14.44
N VAL A 66 4.83 -19.07 -15.58
CA VAL A 66 5.67 -19.60 -16.66
C VAL A 66 7.13 -19.71 -16.22
N GLN A 67 7.68 -18.67 -15.57
CA GLN A 67 9.06 -18.66 -15.09
C GLN A 67 9.30 -19.68 -13.98
N TYR A 68 8.31 -19.88 -13.10
CA TYR A 68 8.36 -20.88 -12.05
C TYR A 68 8.43 -22.32 -12.61
N GLY A 69 7.84 -22.55 -13.79
CA GLY A 69 8.05 -23.76 -14.60
C GLY A 69 7.35 -25.03 -14.10
N ILE A 70 6.75 -25.02 -12.90
CA ILE A 70 5.95 -26.13 -12.35
C ILE A 70 4.47 -25.80 -12.55
N GLN A 71 3.81 -26.57 -13.42
CA GLN A 71 2.38 -26.44 -13.65
C GLN A 71 1.59 -27.02 -12.48
N SER A 72 0.64 -26.23 -11.99
CA SER A 72 -0.34 -26.66 -11.01
C SER A 72 -1.67 -25.95 -11.25
N GLU A 73 -2.74 -26.58 -10.77
CA GLU A 73 -4.08 -26.03 -10.78
C GLU A 73 -4.39 -25.36 -9.44
N PRO A 74 -5.40 -24.49 -9.35
CA PRO A 74 -5.88 -24.03 -8.04
C PRO A 74 -6.38 -25.20 -7.19
N HIS A 75 -6.30 -25.09 -5.87
CA HIS A 75 -6.90 -26.06 -4.95
C HIS A 75 -8.41 -26.19 -5.24
N ASP A 76 -8.97 -27.39 -5.07
CA ASP A 76 -10.42 -27.60 -5.28
C ASP A 76 -11.29 -26.75 -4.35
N THR A 77 -10.81 -26.48 -3.13
CA THR A 77 -11.44 -25.54 -2.21
C THR A 77 -11.40 -24.11 -2.73
N MET A 78 -10.31 -23.72 -3.39
CA MET A 78 -10.19 -22.40 -4.02
C MET A 78 -11.16 -22.26 -5.20
N LYS A 79 -11.28 -23.29 -6.04
CA LYS A 79 -12.26 -23.28 -7.16
C LYS A 79 -13.69 -23.08 -6.66
N LYS A 80 -14.09 -23.83 -5.64
CA LYS A 80 -15.41 -23.69 -4.99
C LYS A 80 -15.61 -22.29 -4.37
N PHE A 81 -14.58 -21.78 -3.71
CA PHE A 81 -14.61 -20.43 -3.14
C PHE A 81 -14.82 -19.37 -4.23
N VAL A 82 -14.09 -19.45 -5.35
CA VAL A 82 -14.23 -18.53 -6.48
C VAL A 82 -15.65 -18.57 -7.05
N GLU A 83 -16.22 -19.76 -7.26
CA GLU A 83 -17.60 -19.91 -7.74
C GLU A 83 -18.62 -19.26 -6.79
N GLN A 84 -18.49 -19.53 -5.48
CA GLN A 84 -19.39 -18.97 -4.48
C GLN A 84 -19.26 -17.45 -4.34
N ALA A 85 -18.03 -16.93 -4.33
CA ALA A 85 -17.77 -15.50 -4.28
C ALA A 85 -18.33 -14.79 -5.52
N GLU A 86 -18.17 -15.39 -6.70
CA GLU A 86 -18.71 -14.84 -7.95
C GLU A 86 -20.24 -14.79 -7.94
N GLN A 87 -20.89 -15.85 -7.45
CA GLN A 87 -22.35 -15.88 -7.27
C GLN A 87 -22.82 -14.80 -6.30
N MET A 88 -22.17 -14.69 -5.14
CA MET A 88 -22.49 -13.70 -4.11
C MET A 88 -22.34 -12.26 -4.64
N MET A 89 -21.26 -11.98 -5.38
CA MET A 89 -20.99 -10.66 -5.94
C MET A 89 -21.94 -10.29 -7.09
N SER A 90 -22.47 -11.30 -7.80
CA SER A 90 -23.49 -11.13 -8.85
C SER A 90 -24.91 -10.96 -8.29
N GLY A 91 -25.19 -11.53 -7.12
CA GLY A 91 -26.51 -11.50 -6.49
C GLY A 91 -26.95 -10.12 -6.02
N SER A 92 -28.23 -9.99 -5.68
CA SER A 92 -28.82 -8.78 -5.10
C SER A 92 -28.88 -8.82 -3.56
N GLU A 93 -28.35 -9.87 -2.94
CA GLU A 93 -28.39 -10.08 -1.49
C GLU A 93 -27.49 -9.10 -0.73
N LEU A 94 -26.42 -8.65 -1.36
CA LEU A 94 -25.47 -7.70 -0.78
C LEU A 94 -25.75 -6.27 -1.27
N SER A 95 -25.73 -5.31 -0.35
CA SER A 95 -25.64 -3.89 -0.67
C SER A 95 -24.33 -3.58 -1.40
N PHE A 96 -24.24 -2.40 -2.03
CA PHE A 96 -23.01 -1.97 -2.69
C PHE A 96 -21.84 -1.91 -1.68
N TYR A 97 -22.07 -1.36 -0.48
CA TYR A 97 -21.08 -1.36 0.60
C TYR A 97 -20.64 -2.78 0.98
N GLN A 98 -21.58 -3.71 1.15
CA GLN A 98 -21.25 -5.09 1.51
C GLN A 98 -20.43 -5.79 0.42
N LYS A 99 -20.74 -5.56 -0.87
CA LYS A 99 -19.91 -6.06 -1.98
C LYS A 99 -18.51 -5.47 -1.96
N LEU A 100 -18.38 -4.18 -1.64
CA LEU A 100 -17.09 -3.51 -1.50
C LEU A 100 -16.27 -4.09 -0.35
N VAL A 101 -16.91 -4.43 0.79
CA VAL A 101 -16.24 -5.13 1.91
C VAL A 101 -15.74 -6.51 1.46
N GLN A 102 -16.56 -7.28 0.76
CA GLN A 102 -16.12 -8.60 0.26
C GLN A 102 -14.94 -8.48 -0.72
N HIS A 103 -14.95 -7.46 -1.57
CA HIS A 103 -13.83 -7.18 -2.46
C HIS A 103 -12.55 -6.80 -1.71
N GLU A 104 -12.63 -5.99 -0.64
CA GLU A 104 -11.48 -5.69 0.21
C GLU A 104 -10.90 -6.95 0.88
N LEU A 105 -11.76 -7.84 1.39
CA LEU A 105 -11.32 -9.10 1.98
C LEU A 105 -10.61 -10.01 0.97
N LEU A 106 -11.10 -10.05 -0.28
CA LEU A 106 -10.43 -10.78 -1.37
C LEU A 106 -9.04 -10.19 -1.66
N LYS A 107 -8.95 -8.85 -1.76
CA LYS A 107 -7.69 -8.14 -2.00
C LYS A 107 -6.70 -8.38 -0.87
N HIS A 108 -7.16 -8.34 0.38
CA HIS A 108 -6.37 -8.67 1.56
C HIS A 108 -5.81 -10.09 1.50
N GLY A 109 -6.65 -11.07 1.19
CA GLY A 109 -6.22 -12.46 1.02
C GLY A 109 -5.15 -12.62 -0.07
N GLN A 110 -5.24 -11.84 -1.16
CA GLN A 110 -4.25 -11.82 -2.24
C GLN A 110 -2.90 -11.26 -1.77
N VAL A 111 -2.90 -10.14 -1.03
CA VAL A 111 -1.68 -9.56 -0.43
C VAL A 111 -0.99 -10.55 0.48
N MET A 112 -1.75 -11.16 1.40
CA MET A 112 -1.19 -12.14 2.34
C MET A 112 -0.63 -13.36 1.63
N SER A 113 -1.29 -13.82 0.57
CA SER A 113 -0.80 -14.92 -0.27
C SER A 113 0.52 -14.59 -0.94
N GLY A 114 0.67 -13.38 -1.48
CA GLY A 114 1.90 -12.91 -2.09
C GLY A 114 3.08 -12.80 -1.12
N ILE A 115 2.84 -12.30 0.11
CA ILE A 115 3.85 -12.25 1.18
C ILE A 115 4.31 -13.67 1.55
N VAL A 116 3.36 -14.60 1.71
CA VAL A 116 3.67 -15.99 2.07
C VAL A 116 4.46 -16.68 0.96
N VAL A 117 4.10 -16.49 -0.31
CA VAL A 117 4.85 -17.05 -1.46
C VAL A 117 6.27 -16.48 -1.50
N HIS A 118 6.43 -15.18 -1.32
CA HIS A 118 7.74 -14.53 -1.26
C HIS A 118 8.63 -15.11 -0.14
N LYS A 119 8.09 -15.24 1.07
CA LYS A 119 8.82 -15.82 2.20
C LYS A 119 9.10 -17.32 2.02
N ALA A 120 8.18 -18.06 1.42
CA ALA A 120 8.40 -19.48 1.12
C ALA A 120 9.54 -19.67 0.10
N ALA A 121 9.62 -18.81 -0.93
CA ALA A 121 10.69 -18.86 -1.91
C ALA A 121 12.07 -18.67 -1.29
N GLN A 122 12.22 -17.69 -0.39
CA GLN A 122 13.45 -17.44 0.36
C GLN A 122 13.94 -18.66 1.15
N VAL A 123 13.02 -19.51 1.60
CA VAL A 123 13.34 -20.73 2.35
C VAL A 123 13.64 -21.92 1.42
N VAL A 124 12.98 -22.00 0.26
CA VAL A 124 13.10 -23.15 -0.65
C VAL A 124 14.36 -23.08 -1.51
N GLY A 125 14.74 -21.91 -2.02
CA GLY A 125 15.96 -21.77 -2.82
C GLY A 125 16.03 -20.48 -3.62
N ALA A 126 17.26 -20.01 -3.87
CA ALA A 126 17.53 -18.78 -4.61
C ALA A 126 17.01 -18.81 -6.06
N ASP A 127 16.99 -19.99 -6.70
CA ASP A 127 16.42 -20.17 -8.03
C ASP A 127 14.91 -19.88 -8.05
N ILE A 128 14.21 -20.25 -6.97
CA ILE A 128 12.79 -19.97 -6.80
C ILE A 128 12.54 -18.49 -6.50
N GLU A 129 13.35 -17.88 -5.64
CA GLU A 129 13.26 -16.44 -5.32
C GLU A 129 13.40 -15.58 -6.59
N VAL A 130 14.35 -15.92 -7.47
CA VAL A 130 14.51 -15.24 -8.77
C VAL A 130 13.27 -15.44 -9.65
N ALA A 131 12.76 -16.68 -9.74
CA ALA A 131 11.61 -16.99 -10.59
C ALA A 131 10.31 -16.27 -10.18
N ILE A 132 10.15 -15.95 -8.89
CA ILE A 132 8.98 -15.20 -8.41
C ILE A 132 9.22 -13.70 -8.26
N GLY A 133 10.41 -13.19 -8.60
CA GLY A 133 10.77 -11.78 -8.45
C GLY A 133 9.72 -10.78 -8.98
N PRO A 134 9.13 -11.00 -10.18
CA PRO A 134 8.09 -10.11 -10.71
C PRO A 134 6.83 -10.01 -9.83
N LEU A 135 6.57 -10.99 -8.94
CA LEU A 135 5.44 -10.96 -8.01
C LEU A 135 5.50 -9.77 -7.04
N ASN A 136 6.68 -9.16 -6.84
CA ASN A 136 6.83 -7.98 -5.98
C ASN A 136 6.03 -6.77 -6.48
N THR A 137 5.87 -6.62 -7.80
CA THR A 137 5.02 -5.57 -8.39
C THR A 137 3.57 -5.78 -7.97
N VAL A 138 3.07 -7.01 -8.15
CA VAL A 138 1.69 -7.40 -7.78
C VAL A 138 1.44 -7.20 -6.28
N ASN A 139 2.41 -7.56 -5.44
CA ASN A 139 2.29 -7.42 -3.99
C ASN A 139 2.16 -5.95 -3.56
N PHE A 140 2.91 -5.06 -4.19
CA PHE A 140 2.88 -3.65 -3.87
C PHE A 140 1.60 -2.97 -4.37
N GLU A 141 1.21 -3.21 -5.62
CA GLU A 141 -0.03 -2.63 -6.15
C GLU A 141 -1.24 -3.07 -5.34
N ASN A 142 -1.30 -4.35 -4.96
CA ASN A 142 -2.37 -4.83 -4.08
C ASN A 142 -2.37 -4.14 -2.70
N ARG A 143 -1.21 -3.84 -2.10
CA ARG A 143 -1.13 -3.05 -0.85
C ARG A 143 -1.64 -1.64 -1.04
N ALA A 144 -1.24 -0.97 -2.13
CA ALA A 144 -1.74 0.36 -2.46
C ALA A 144 -3.27 0.34 -2.62
N HIS A 145 -3.82 -0.67 -3.31
CA HIS A 145 -5.27 -0.85 -3.46
C HIS A 145 -5.98 -1.07 -2.11
N GLN A 146 -5.38 -1.79 -1.16
CA GLN A 146 -5.98 -1.96 0.18
C GLN A 146 -6.20 -0.62 0.89
N GLU A 147 -5.21 0.28 0.86
CA GLU A 147 -5.36 1.60 1.47
C GLU A 147 -6.46 2.43 0.76
N GLN A 148 -6.52 2.34 -0.57
CA GLN A 148 -7.58 2.98 -1.34
C GLN A 148 -8.97 2.41 -1.01
N LEU A 149 -9.08 1.10 -0.82
CA LEU A 149 -10.32 0.42 -0.47
C LEU A 149 -10.80 0.79 0.93
N LYS A 150 -9.91 0.98 1.91
CA LYS A 150 -10.28 1.49 3.24
C LYS A 150 -10.97 2.86 3.15
N GLY A 151 -10.39 3.80 2.41
CA GLY A 151 -11.00 5.13 2.21
C GLY A 151 -12.33 5.06 1.46
N LEU A 152 -12.44 4.16 0.47
CA LEU A 152 -13.71 3.92 -0.23
C LEU A 152 -14.78 3.33 0.70
N LEU A 153 -14.41 2.37 1.55
CA LEU A 153 -15.32 1.75 2.51
C LEU A 153 -15.85 2.76 3.53
N GLU A 154 -14.99 3.64 4.04
CA GLU A 154 -15.41 4.72 4.94
C GLU A 154 -16.42 5.64 4.23
N LEU A 155 -16.08 6.14 3.04
CA LEU A 155 -16.92 7.05 2.28
C LEU A 155 -18.27 6.43 1.90
N VAL A 156 -18.26 5.20 1.39
CA VAL A 156 -19.48 4.49 0.98
C VAL A 156 -20.30 4.06 2.20
N GLY A 157 -19.65 3.58 3.25
CA GLY A 157 -20.29 3.14 4.48
C GLY A 157 -20.98 4.28 5.23
N VAL A 158 -20.31 5.44 5.36
CA VAL A 158 -20.92 6.64 5.96
C VAL A 158 -22.11 7.11 5.14
N ARG A 159 -22.01 7.13 3.80
CA ARG A 159 -23.14 7.45 2.91
C ARG A 159 -24.30 6.46 3.09
N GLU A 160 -24.02 5.17 3.13
CA GLU A 160 -25.04 4.12 3.29
C GLU A 160 -25.76 4.23 4.65
N LEU A 161 -25.02 4.46 5.73
CA LEU A 161 -25.57 4.52 7.09
C LEU A 161 -26.28 5.84 7.40
N THR A 162 -25.82 6.96 6.84
CA THR A 162 -26.29 8.31 7.26
C THR A 162 -27.02 9.08 6.17
N GLY A 163 -26.90 8.66 4.90
CA GLY A 163 -27.37 9.41 3.75
C GLY A 163 -26.55 10.68 3.44
N LYS A 164 -25.39 10.88 4.09
CA LYS A 164 -24.52 12.05 3.94
C LYS A 164 -23.09 11.64 3.59
N ASP A 165 -22.35 12.56 2.97
CA ASP A 165 -20.90 12.42 2.78
C ASP A 165 -20.17 12.40 4.12
N ALA A 166 -19.13 11.56 4.23
CA ALA A 166 -18.15 11.68 5.30
C ALA A 166 -17.49 13.06 5.25
N ASP A 167 -17.24 13.66 6.41
CA ASP A 167 -16.66 14.99 6.50
C ASP A 167 -15.29 14.98 5.81
N GLN A 168 -15.14 15.72 4.71
CA GLN A 168 -13.97 15.64 3.81
C GLN A 168 -12.72 16.30 4.39
N GLY A 169 -12.71 16.63 5.68
CA GLY A 169 -11.53 17.08 6.37
C GLY A 169 -10.47 15.99 6.32
N LEU A 170 -9.45 16.18 5.49
CA LEU A 170 -8.22 15.37 5.39
C LEU A 170 -7.66 14.98 6.79
N TRP A 171 -7.89 15.84 7.78
CA TRP A 171 -7.54 15.65 9.19
C TRP A 171 -8.38 14.58 9.90
N ALA A 172 -9.67 14.43 9.57
CA ALA A 172 -10.54 13.39 10.13
C ALA A 172 -10.12 12.01 9.64
N ARG A 173 -9.87 11.80 8.34
CA ARG A 173 -9.41 10.49 7.81
C ARG A 173 -8.05 10.07 8.35
N VAL A 174 -7.11 11.01 8.49
CA VAL A 174 -5.80 10.73 9.10
C VAL A 174 -5.96 10.45 10.59
N GLN A 175 -6.79 11.20 11.32
CA GLN A 175 -7.08 10.91 12.72
C GLN A 175 -7.85 9.61 12.91
N ASP A 176 -8.77 9.24 12.02
CA ASP A 176 -9.61 8.05 12.12
C ASP A 176 -8.80 6.80 11.76
N ALA A 177 -7.94 6.87 10.73
CA ALA A 177 -6.97 5.82 10.44
C ALA A 177 -5.96 5.66 11.59
N VAL A 178 -5.43 6.77 12.13
CA VAL A 178 -4.54 6.74 13.29
C VAL A 178 -5.26 6.25 14.55
N ALA A 179 -6.52 6.64 14.79
CA ALA A 179 -7.30 6.26 15.97
C ALA A 179 -7.79 4.81 15.90
N ALA A 180 -8.09 4.30 14.71
CA ALA A 180 -8.40 2.90 14.47
C ALA A 180 -7.15 2.01 14.61
N LEU A 181 -5.98 2.50 14.19
CA LEU A 181 -4.70 1.81 14.37
C LEU A 181 -4.14 1.94 15.80
N SER A 182 -4.46 3.02 16.52
CA SER A 182 -4.00 3.26 17.89
C SER A 182 -4.99 2.81 18.97
N GLY A 183 -6.20 2.39 18.61
CA GLY A 183 -7.23 1.92 19.56
C GLY A 183 -7.80 2.99 20.49
N VAL A 184 -7.72 4.29 20.14
CA VAL A 184 -8.04 5.40 21.07
C VAL A 184 -9.50 5.87 20.97
N ALA A 185 -10.35 5.19 20.19
CA ALA A 185 -11.79 5.45 20.19
C ALA A 185 -12.44 4.91 21.49
N GLY A 186 -12.34 5.68 22.57
CA GLY A 186 -13.14 5.53 23.77
C GLY A 186 -12.67 4.47 24.76
N SER A 187 -11.60 4.75 25.51
CA SER A 187 -11.31 4.06 26.76
C SER A 187 -10.93 5.06 27.85
N VAL A 188 -11.95 5.50 28.59
CA VAL A 188 -11.76 5.73 30.02
C VAL A 188 -11.44 4.36 30.61
N LEU A 189 -10.24 4.22 31.18
CA LEU A 189 -9.70 3.06 31.91
C LEU A 189 -9.08 1.92 31.07
N THR A 190 -7.89 2.13 30.51
CA THR A 190 -6.80 1.12 30.54
C THR A 190 -5.45 1.83 30.51
N GLN A 191 -4.82 1.97 31.68
CA GLN A 191 -3.50 2.59 31.84
C GLN A 191 -2.32 1.70 31.36
N ASN A 192 -2.55 0.69 30.52
CA ASN A 192 -1.51 -0.30 30.16
C ASN A 192 -1.66 -0.96 28.77
N THR A 193 -2.43 -0.39 27.84
CA THR A 193 -2.35 -0.81 26.42
C THR A 193 -1.22 -0.03 25.72
N ASP A 194 -0.02 -0.56 25.92
CA ASP A 194 1.10 -0.71 24.99
C ASP A 194 1.75 0.53 24.34
N LYS A 195 2.73 1.08 25.07
CA LYS A 195 3.88 1.82 24.50
C LYS A 195 4.68 0.98 23.48
N GLN A 196 4.50 -0.34 23.47
CA GLN A 196 5.24 -1.32 22.66
C GLN A 196 4.87 -1.32 21.16
N ASP A 197 3.71 -0.79 20.76
CA ASP A 197 3.24 -0.90 19.36
C ASP A 197 3.68 0.26 18.43
N MET A 198 4.25 1.34 18.98
CA MET A 198 4.61 2.52 18.18
C MET A 198 6.12 2.63 17.95
N ASN A 199 6.66 1.64 17.24
CA ASN A 199 8.05 1.59 16.83
C ASN A 199 8.31 2.34 15.49
N ILE A 200 9.58 2.49 15.09
CA ILE A 200 9.95 3.29 13.91
C ILE A 200 9.31 2.79 12.62
N GLN A 201 9.26 1.47 12.40
CA GLN A 201 8.65 0.89 11.21
C GLN A 201 7.14 1.17 11.18
N THR A 202 6.47 1.19 12.34
CA THR A 202 5.06 1.59 12.42
C THR A 202 4.88 3.05 11.98
N LEU A 203 5.72 3.98 12.44
CA LEU A 203 5.60 5.40 12.10
C LEU A 203 5.85 5.68 10.61
N ILE A 204 6.89 5.07 10.04
CA ILE A 204 7.21 5.22 8.61
C ILE A 204 6.05 4.67 7.75
N ARG A 205 5.50 3.49 8.08
CA ARG A 205 4.31 2.96 7.37
C ARG A 205 3.10 3.87 7.44
N LEU A 206 2.88 4.52 8.59
CA LEU A 206 1.76 5.47 8.72
C LEU A 206 1.93 6.66 7.76
N ASP A 207 3.16 7.16 7.62
CA ASP A 207 3.47 8.23 6.66
C ASP A 207 3.29 7.76 5.21
N HIS A 208 3.78 6.56 4.87
CA HIS A 208 3.61 5.93 3.56
C HIS A 208 2.13 5.77 3.18
N ASN A 209 1.33 5.24 4.11
CA ASN A 209 -0.10 5.07 3.88
C ASN A 209 -0.80 6.42 3.69
N LYS A 210 -0.41 7.45 4.46
CA LYS A 210 -0.93 8.80 4.31
C LYS A 210 -0.63 9.36 2.91
N VAL A 211 0.61 9.27 2.43
CA VAL A 211 0.95 9.82 1.11
C VAL A 211 0.29 9.04 -0.04
N ASN A 212 0.19 7.71 0.07
CA ASN A 212 -0.55 6.88 -0.90
C ASN A 212 -2.03 7.26 -0.98
N THR A 213 -2.63 7.57 0.17
CA THR A 213 -4.01 8.09 0.22
C THR A 213 -4.09 9.42 -0.53
N LEU A 214 -3.16 10.35 -0.29
CA LEU A 214 -3.16 11.64 -0.97
C LEU A 214 -2.97 11.52 -2.49
N PHE A 215 -2.10 10.63 -2.97
CA PHE A 215 -1.96 10.36 -4.40
C PHE A 215 -3.26 9.86 -5.02
N THR A 216 -4.00 9.03 -4.30
CA THR A 216 -5.32 8.56 -4.72
C THR A 216 -6.33 9.70 -4.80
N GLU A 217 -6.34 10.58 -3.80
CA GLU A 217 -7.20 11.77 -3.80
C GLU A 217 -6.86 12.72 -4.97
N VAL A 218 -5.57 12.87 -5.30
CA VAL A 218 -5.14 13.61 -6.51
C VAL A 218 -5.72 12.97 -7.76
N GLY A 219 -5.62 11.66 -7.93
CA GLY A 219 -6.17 10.96 -9.10
C GLY A 219 -7.68 11.12 -9.26
N ALA A 220 -8.42 11.19 -8.14
CA ALA A 220 -9.89 11.22 -8.13
C ALA A 220 -10.50 12.63 -8.21
N THR A 221 -9.81 13.67 -7.75
CA THR A 221 -10.38 15.02 -7.75
C THR A 221 -10.42 15.61 -9.16
N LYS A 222 -11.47 16.36 -9.51
CA LYS A 222 -11.52 17.23 -10.71
C LYS A 222 -11.43 18.71 -10.38
N ASP A 223 -11.48 19.03 -9.09
CA ASP A 223 -11.41 20.39 -8.58
C ASP A 223 -9.93 20.84 -8.56
N PRO A 224 -9.56 21.88 -9.33
CA PRO A 224 -8.19 22.39 -9.37
C PRO A 224 -7.70 22.91 -8.02
N GLN A 225 -8.59 23.45 -7.19
CA GLN A 225 -8.22 23.94 -5.87
C GLN A 225 -7.85 22.76 -4.96
N LYS A 226 -8.69 21.72 -4.91
CA LYS A 226 -8.39 20.50 -4.14
C LYS A 226 -7.14 19.78 -4.66
N LEU A 227 -6.93 19.75 -5.98
CA LEU A 227 -5.72 19.20 -6.58
C LEU A 227 -4.46 19.90 -6.02
N GLN A 228 -4.48 21.23 -5.96
CA GLN A 228 -3.38 22.02 -5.42
C GLN A 228 -3.22 21.81 -3.90
N GLU A 229 -4.32 21.72 -3.15
CA GLU A 229 -4.31 21.44 -1.70
C GLU A 229 -3.70 20.06 -1.40
N TYR A 230 -4.12 19.02 -2.12
CA TYR A 230 -3.57 17.67 -1.96
C TYR A 230 -2.09 17.61 -2.31
N PHE A 231 -1.67 18.23 -3.41
CA PHE A 231 -0.26 18.34 -3.75
C PHE A 231 0.53 19.10 -2.68
N GLY A 232 -0.01 20.22 -2.18
CA GLY A 232 0.62 20.98 -1.10
C GLY A 232 0.82 20.14 0.17
N GLN A 233 -0.10 19.22 0.46
CA GLN A 233 0.04 18.28 1.56
C GLN A 233 1.08 17.19 1.26
N ILE A 234 1.08 16.60 0.06
CA ILE A 234 2.10 15.63 -0.40
C ILE A 234 3.50 16.23 -0.27
N TYR A 235 3.69 17.46 -0.77
CA TYR A 235 4.96 18.18 -0.70
C TYR A 235 5.46 18.30 0.74
N LYS A 236 4.59 18.73 1.66
CA LYS A 236 4.93 18.89 3.08
C LYS A 236 5.26 17.55 3.74
N ASP A 237 4.42 16.54 3.52
CA ASP A 237 4.55 15.25 4.18
C ASP A 237 5.80 14.51 3.72
N LEU A 238 6.03 14.41 2.40
CA LEU A 238 7.22 13.76 1.84
C LEU A 238 8.51 14.49 2.22
N SER A 239 8.52 15.82 2.14
CA SER A 239 9.73 16.58 2.51
C SER A 239 10.09 16.38 3.98
N ALA A 240 9.11 16.47 4.88
CA ALA A 240 9.36 16.31 6.31
C ALA A 240 9.73 14.87 6.68
N HIS A 241 9.13 13.89 5.99
CA HIS A 241 9.41 12.48 6.17
C HIS A 241 10.83 12.14 5.72
N ALA A 242 11.19 12.42 4.47
CA ALA A 242 12.52 12.11 3.92
C ALA A 242 13.64 12.73 4.76
N ILE A 243 13.54 14.03 5.09
CA ILE A 243 14.55 14.70 5.92
C ILE A 243 14.66 14.06 7.32
N ALA A 244 13.55 13.56 7.89
CA ALA A 244 13.60 12.88 9.19
C ALA A 244 14.26 11.49 9.09
N GLU A 245 14.08 10.78 7.98
CA GLU A 245 14.77 9.50 7.73
C GLU A 245 16.27 9.70 7.54
N GLU A 246 16.66 10.67 6.71
CA GLU A 246 18.05 11.06 6.48
C GLU A 246 18.77 11.45 7.80
N GLN A 247 18.07 12.14 8.71
CA GLN A 247 18.63 12.60 9.97
C GLN A 247 18.68 11.51 11.06
N VAL A 248 17.70 10.61 11.10
CA VAL A 248 17.50 9.71 12.24
C VAL A 248 17.65 8.24 11.88
N VAL A 249 17.04 7.81 10.77
CA VAL A 249 16.91 6.39 10.42
C VAL A 249 18.14 5.91 9.68
N TYR A 250 18.50 6.57 8.57
CA TYR A 250 19.59 6.16 7.69
C TYR A 250 20.95 6.06 8.41
N PRO A 251 21.34 7.00 9.30
CA PRO A 251 22.58 6.88 10.06
C PRO A 251 22.62 5.64 10.98
N LYS A 252 21.46 5.22 11.50
CA LYS A 252 21.35 4.07 12.41
C LYS A 252 21.34 2.74 11.68
N VAL A 253 20.73 2.68 10.49
CA VAL A 253 20.64 1.43 9.71
C VAL A 253 21.87 1.18 8.84
N ARG A 254 22.57 2.24 8.39
CA ARG A 254 23.74 2.15 7.51
C ARG A 254 24.77 1.08 7.90
N PRO A 255 25.13 0.88 9.18
CA PRO A 255 26.12 -0.13 9.57
C PRO A 255 25.70 -1.59 9.30
N PHE A 256 24.40 -1.88 9.20
CA PHE A 256 23.89 -3.25 9.07
C PHE A 256 22.98 -3.47 7.86
N TYR A 257 22.40 -2.42 7.29
CA TYR A 257 21.64 -2.47 6.05
C TYR A 257 22.59 -2.47 4.84
N GLY A 258 23.69 -1.69 4.92
CA GLY A 258 24.72 -1.62 3.89
C GLY A 258 24.90 -0.20 3.36
N GLU A 259 26.14 0.18 3.04
CA GLU A 259 26.46 1.52 2.55
C GLU A 259 25.82 1.80 1.19
N GLY A 260 25.90 0.84 0.26
CA GLY A 260 25.30 0.95 -1.07
C GLY A 260 23.78 1.07 -1.00
N ASP A 261 23.11 0.15 -0.31
CA ASP A 261 21.65 0.13 -0.19
C ASP A 261 21.13 1.39 0.53
N THR A 262 21.85 1.89 1.54
CA THR A 262 21.48 3.15 2.19
C THR A 262 21.71 4.35 1.27
N GLN A 263 22.77 4.35 0.46
CA GLN A 263 23.05 5.45 -0.47
C GLN A 263 22.01 5.52 -1.59
N GLU A 264 21.53 4.38 -2.08
CA GLU A 264 20.43 4.31 -3.05
C GLU A 264 19.18 5.03 -2.52
N LEU A 265 18.78 4.77 -1.27
CA LEU A 265 17.64 5.48 -0.64
C LEU A 265 17.84 7.00 -0.60
N PHE A 266 19.06 7.48 -0.29
CA PHE A 266 19.37 8.92 -0.34
C PHE A 266 19.23 9.50 -1.76
N ASP A 267 19.72 8.76 -2.76
CA ASP A 267 19.70 9.20 -4.14
C ASP A 267 18.25 9.26 -4.67
N GLU A 268 17.43 8.26 -4.35
CA GLU A 268 15.99 8.26 -4.64
C GLU A 268 15.27 9.44 -3.99
N GLN A 269 15.53 9.73 -2.71
CA GLN A 269 14.93 10.89 -2.02
C GLN A 269 15.36 12.22 -2.63
N ALA A 270 16.61 12.34 -3.08
CA ALA A 270 17.10 13.51 -3.78
C ALA A 270 16.39 13.71 -5.13
N GLU A 271 16.14 12.64 -5.89
CA GLU A 271 15.37 12.67 -7.13
C GLU A 271 13.91 13.08 -6.88
N MET A 272 13.25 12.47 -5.89
CA MET A 272 11.87 12.80 -5.51
C MET A 272 11.73 14.25 -5.07
N LYS A 273 12.73 14.80 -4.36
CA LYS A 273 12.76 16.23 -4.02
C LYS A 273 12.80 17.14 -5.25
N GLN A 274 13.58 16.78 -6.27
CA GLN A 274 13.59 17.53 -7.53
C GLN A 274 12.23 17.48 -8.23
N MET A 275 11.59 16.32 -8.26
CA MET A 275 10.22 16.18 -8.81
C MET A 275 9.21 17.04 -8.05
N LEU A 276 9.29 17.05 -6.71
CA LEU A 276 8.44 17.87 -5.85
C LEU A 276 8.61 19.37 -6.14
N ASP A 277 9.84 19.84 -6.27
CA ASP A 277 10.13 21.24 -6.58
C ASP A 277 9.72 21.60 -8.02
N GLU A 278 9.89 20.68 -8.98
CA GLU A 278 9.38 20.84 -10.35
C GLU A 278 7.87 21.02 -10.33
N ILE A 279 7.11 20.10 -9.72
CA ILE A 279 5.63 20.17 -9.66
C ILE A 279 5.18 21.44 -8.94
N LYS A 280 5.84 21.83 -7.85
CA LYS A 280 5.53 23.06 -7.11
C LYS A 280 5.69 24.31 -7.95
N SER A 281 6.61 24.31 -8.92
CA SER A 281 6.85 25.42 -9.83
C SER A 281 5.87 25.47 -11.02
N MET A 282 5.08 24.41 -11.23
CA MET A 282 4.10 24.35 -12.32
C MET A 282 2.87 25.22 -12.06
N SER A 283 2.28 25.71 -13.14
CA SER A 283 0.99 26.41 -13.08
C SER A 283 -0.17 25.42 -12.90
N PRO A 284 -1.09 25.65 -11.95
CA PRO A 284 -2.31 24.86 -11.81
C PRO A 284 -3.26 24.95 -13.00
N ALA A 285 -3.04 25.89 -13.92
CA ALA A 285 -3.86 26.07 -15.12
C ALA A 285 -3.69 24.92 -16.14
N ASP A 286 -2.59 24.17 -16.06
CA ASP A 286 -2.34 22.96 -16.86
C ASP A 286 -2.54 21.71 -15.98
N ALA A 287 -3.80 21.42 -15.67
CA ALA A 287 -4.16 20.35 -14.75
C ALA A 287 -3.72 18.96 -15.23
N ASP A 288 -3.66 18.74 -16.56
CA ASP A 288 -3.27 17.46 -17.13
C ASP A 288 -1.76 17.23 -17.01
N ALA A 289 -0.93 18.24 -17.34
CA ALA A 289 0.50 18.15 -17.12
C ALA A 289 0.85 18.00 -15.63
N PHE A 290 0.15 18.75 -14.76
CA PHE A 290 0.32 18.68 -13.31
C PHE A 290 0.03 17.27 -12.77
N ARG A 291 -1.09 16.66 -13.18
CA ARG A 291 -1.42 15.27 -12.83
C ARG A 291 -0.41 14.27 -13.35
N SER A 292 0.04 14.44 -14.59
CA SER A 292 1.04 13.55 -15.18
C SER A 292 2.34 13.54 -14.36
N LYS A 293 2.79 14.71 -13.90
CA LYS A 293 3.98 14.82 -13.05
C LYS A 293 3.76 14.27 -11.64
N ILE A 294 2.59 14.50 -11.03
CA ILE A 294 2.27 13.85 -9.75
C ILE A 294 2.23 12.33 -9.88
N LYS A 295 1.74 11.80 -11.02
CA LYS A 295 1.77 10.36 -11.26
C LYS A 295 3.20 9.81 -11.33
N GLN A 296 4.12 10.51 -12.00
CA GLN A 296 5.54 10.12 -12.03
C GLN A 296 6.14 10.12 -10.62
N LEU A 297 5.84 11.14 -9.81
CA LEU A 297 6.24 11.19 -8.41
C LEU A 297 5.64 10.02 -7.60
N MET A 298 4.35 9.70 -7.82
CA MET A 298 3.69 8.56 -7.16
C MET A 298 4.38 7.23 -7.48
N ASP A 299 4.75 7.02 -8.75
CA ASP A 299 5.43 5.79 -9.18
C ASP A 299 6.81 5.70 -8.50
N ALA A 300 7.60 6.79 -8.47
CA ALA A 300 8.91 6.85 -7.80
C ALA A 300 8.83 6.67 -6.27
N VAL A 301 7.89 7.35 -5.61
CA VAL A 301 7.62 7.16 -4.16
C VAL A 301 7.22 5.72 -3.88
N GLY A 302 6.47 5.09 -4.79
CA GLY A 302 6.08 3.70 -4.63
C GLY A 302 7.25 2.73 -4.69
N ASP A 303 8.21 2.95 -5.60
CA ASP A 303 9.44 2.17 -5.65
C ASP A 303 10.28 2.32 -4.37
N HIS A 304 10.45 3.55 -3.89
CA HIS A 304 11.15 3.85 -2.64
C HIS A 304 10.52 3.14 -1.43
N ILE A 305 9.20 3.30 -1.24
CA ILE A 305 8.43 2.63 -0.17
C ILE A 305 8.62 1.12 -0.22
N ARG A 306 8.61 0.54 -1.43
CA ARG A 306 8.79 -0.90 -1.63
C ARG A 306 10.16 -1.35 -1.15
N GLN A 307 11.23 -0.62 -1.50
CA GLN A 307 12.59 -0.95 -1.06
C GLN A 307 12.70 -0.90 0.46
N GLU A 308 12.26 0.20 1.07
CA GLU A 308 12.33 0.39 2.52
C GLU A 308 11.54 -0.68 3.29
N GLU A 309 10.29 -0.91 2.90
CA GLU A 309 9.41 -1.82 3.64
C GLU A 309 9.76 -3.30 3.46
N SER A 310 10.36 -3.67 2.32
CA SER A 310 10.70 -5.06 2.03
C SER A 310 12.11 -5.45 2.48
N THR A 311 13.05 -4.49 2.48
CA THR A 311 14.47 -4.76 2.74
C THR A 311 14.98 -4.05 4.00
N MET A 312 14.90 -2.72 4.09
CA MET A 312 15.42 -1.96 5.24
C MET A 312 14.70 -2.34 6.53
N PHE A 313 13.38 -2.52 6.49
CA PHE A 313 12.59 -2.94 7.65
C PHE A 313 12.98 -4.34 8.12
N ALA A 314 13.22 -5.28 7.21
CA ALA A 314 13.71 -6.60 7.56
C ALA A 314 15.11 -6.53 8.21
N ALA A 315 15.96 -5.61 7.76
CA ALA A 315 17.27 -5.37 8.38
C ALA A 315 17.13 -4.76 9.78
N ILE A 316 16.20 -3.83 10.00
CA ILE A 316 15.87 -3.28 11.33
C ILE A 316 15.38 -4.40 12.26
N ASP A 317 14.48 -5.27 11.80
CA ASP A 317 13.96 -6.38 12.61
C ASP A 317 15.05 -7.37 13.03
N LYS A 318 16.04 -7.59 12.17
CA LYS A 318 17.14 -8.51 12.44
C LYS A 318 18.21 -7.93 13.38
N ASN A 319 18.40 -6.60 13.39
CA ASN A 319 19.55 -5.97 14.02
C ASN A 319 19.21 -5.03 15.18
N CYS A 320 17.94 -4.67 15.39
CA CYS A 320 17.52 -3.76 16.45
C CYS A 320 16.62 -4.46 17.48
N THR A 321 16.82 -4.15 18.76
CA THR A 321 15.88 -4.50 19.83
C THR A 321 14.63 -3.62 19.76
N ASP A 322 13.53 -4.04 20.39
CA ASP A 322 12.30 -3.25 20.43
C ASP A 322 12.54 -1.86 21.05
N GLU A 323 13.33 -1.77 22.12
CA GLU A 323 13.72 -0.51 22.76
C GLU A 323 14.47 0.43 21.79
N GLN A 324 15.36 -0.10 20.95
CA GLN A 324 16.06 0.69 19.94
C GLN A 324 15.09 1.20 18.86
N LYS A 325 14.11 0.38 18.45
CA LYS A 325 13.09 0.77 17.46
C LYS A 325 12.15 1.83 18.04
N GLU A 326 11.77 1.74 19.30
CA GLU A 326 10.96 2.74 20.02
C GLU A 326 11.71 4.07 20.20
N GLN A 327 12.99 4.00 20.57
CA GLN A 327 13.83 5.18 20.69
C GLN A 327 13.98 5.89 19.33
N MET A 328 14.23 5.12 18.26
CA MET A 328 14.29 5.67 16.91
C MET A 328 12.97 6.32 16.49
N ALA A 329 11.82 5.71 16.85
CA ALA A 329 10.50 6.28 16.60
C ALA A 329 10.32 7.65 17.29
N THR A 330 10.77 7.76 18.55
CA THR A 330 10.70 8.99 19.33
C THR A 330 11.54 10.10 18.69
N GLU A 331 12.78 9.78 18.29
CA GLU A 331 13.69 10.72 17.64
C GLU A 331 13.17 11.14 16.26
N PHE A 332 12.65 10.21 15.47
CA PHE A 332 12.05 10.46 14.17
C PHE A 332 10.87 11.44 14.27
N LYS A 333 9.95 11.18 15.23
CA LYS A 333 8.80 12.05 15.48
C LYS A 333 9.22 13.46 15.87
N ALA A 334 10.24 13.58 16.73
CA ALA A 334 10.76 14.88 17.15
C ALA A 334 11.44 15.64 16.00
N ALA A 335 12.26 14.97 15.20
CA ALA A 335 12.89 15.55 14.01
C ALA A 335 11.83 16.03 13.02
N LYS A 336 10.86 15.17 12.69
CA LYS A 336 9.76 15.49 11.77
C LYS A 336 8.95 16.70 12.23
N ALA A 337 8.58 16.76 13.52
CA ALA A 337 7.84 17.90 14.07
C ALA A 337 8.61 19.22 13.91
N LYS A 338 9.91 19.21 14.23
CA LYS A 338 10.78 20.38 14.05
C LYS A 338 10.87 20.81 12.58
N ILE A 339 11.04 19.87 11.65
CA ILE A 339 11.10 20.16 10.21
C ILE A 339 9.78 20.79 9.74
N GLN A 340 8.64 20.26 10.19
CA GLN A 340 7.32 20.81 9.86
C GLN A 340 7.14 22.25 10.39
N GLU A 341 7.63 22.55 11.60
CA GLU A 341 7.63 23.92 12.15
C GLU A 341 8.49 24.87 11.31
N GLU A 342 9.69 24.44 10.90
CA GLU A 342 10.59 25.23 10.04
C GLU A 342 9.98 25.47 8.65
N MET A 343 9.37 24.45 8.06
CA MET A 343 8.64 24.57 6.79
C MET A 343 7.46 25.53 6.92
N ALA A 344 6.71 25.49 8.01
CA ALA A 344 5.60 26.43 8.25
C ALA A 344 6.09 27.87 8.45
N ALA A 345 7.27 28.06 9.07
CA ALA A 345 7.88 29.36 9.26
C ALA A 345 8.41 29.98 7.96
N SER A 346 8.96 29.17 7.04
CA SER A 346 9.45 29.63 5.73
C SER A 346 8.36 29.98 4.72
N MET A 347 7.11 29.58 4.99
CA MET A 347 5.92 29.88 4.19
C MET A 347 5.18 31.17 4.63
N LYS A 348 5.60 31.80 5.73
CA LYS A 348 5.13 33.13 6.18
C LYS A 348 6.07 34.22 5.70
#